data_AF-A0A7W3Y5Z1-F1
#
_entry.id   AF-A0A7W3Y5Z1-F1
#
_cell.length_a   1.000
_cell.length_b   1.000
_cell.length_c   1.000
_cell.angle_alpha   90.00
_cell.angle_beta   90.00
_cell.angle_gamma   90.00
#
_symmetry.space_group_name_H-M   'P 1'
#
loop_
_entity.id
_entity.type
_entity.pdbx_description
1 polymer ?
#
loop_
_entity_poly.entity_id
_entity_poly.type
_entity_poly.pdbx_seq_one_letter_code
_entity_poly.pdbx_strand_id
1 'polypeptide(L)'
;MSTPISPGAPWQSGTNENSLPANDNVLRHAILDGLVISESTDAQPGSPSDYDIYIMTGSATGAQWSTFDEFDLAIYAEGTWIAYAPSLGIRVNVAGTLKQWNGSAYVDAASGGSASAPTVTTVSSSSGTLTIDLQGGTRKFFKTTLTENVSTLAFSNLPAAGFAAEYELHITQDGTGSRTFAIPASHKALGGSDTAIASAAAAVTVLSAATVDQGTTWRYAMQESA
;
A
#
# COMPACT_ATOMS: atom_id res chain seq x y z
N MET A 1 9.53 -34.29 -3.31
CA MET A 1 8.23 -33.87 -3.85
C MET A 1 7.20 -33.86 -2.74
N SER A 2 7.14 -32.74 -2.04
CA SER A 2 6.18 -32.44 -0.98
C SER A 2 4.78 -32.26 -1.55
N THR A 3 3.75 -32.54 -0.75
CA THR A 3 2.36 -32.39 -1.20
C THR A 3 1.93 -30.91 -1.12
N PRO A 4 1.11 -30.39 -2.06
CA PRO A 4 0.70 -28.98 -2.03
C PRO A 4 -0.06 -28.63 -0.76
N ILE A 5 0.16 -27.47 -0.15
CA ILE A 5 -0.44 -27.00 1.12
C ILE A 5 -1.94 -26.62 1.03
N SER A 6 -2.70 -27.25 0.13
CA SER A 6 -4.11 -26.92 -0.06
C SER A 6 -4.92 -27.24 1.21
N PRO A 7 -5.63 -26.26 1.81
CA PRO A 7 -6.48 -26.51 2.97
C PRO A 7 -7.60 -27.49 2.60
N GLY A 8 -7.81 -28.53 3.41
CA GLY A 8 -8.89 -29.50 3.20
C GLY A 8 -8.71 -30.37 1.96
N ALA A 9 -7.48 -30.70 1.58
CA ALA A 9 -7.20 -31.59 0.47
C ALA A 9 -7.96 -32.94 0.66
N PRO A 10 -8.72 -33.41 -0.36
CA PRO A 10 -9.41 -34.68 -0.28
C PRO A 10 -8.38 -35.81 -0.21
N TRP A 11 -8.65 -36.83 0.59
CA TRP A 11 -7.79 -38.00 0.73
C TRP A 11 -7.60 -38.69 -0.62
N GLN A 12 -6.38 -39.17 -0.89
CA GLN A 12 -6.09 -39.92 -2.10
C GLN A 12 -6.88 -41.24 -2.11
N SER A 13 -7.33 -41.66 -3.29
CA SER A 13 -8.05 -42.93 -3.43
C SER A 13 -7.17 -44.10 -2.98
N GLY A 14 -7.66 -44.91 -2.04
CA GLY A 14 -6.93 -46.06 -1.50
C GLY A 14 -6.27 -45.84 -0.13
N THR A 15 -6.36 -44.64 0.47
CA THR A 15 -5.93 -44.43 1.85
C THR A 15 -6.85 -45.19 2.81
N ASN A 16 -6.30 -46.16 3.55
CA ASN A 16 -7.04 -46.91 4.57
C ASN A 16 -7.14 -46.12 5.89
N GLU A 17 -8.17 -46.37 6.69
CA GLU A 17 -8.42 -45.63 7.94
C GLU A 17 -7.24 -45.66 8.93
N ASN A 18 -6.45 -46.74 8.96
CA ASN A 18 -5.29 -46.89 9.84
C ASN A 18 -4.00 -46.19 9.32
N SER A 19 -3.98 -45.78 8.05
CA SER A 19 -2.88 -45.04 7.43
C SER A 19 -3.23 -43.57 7.22
N LEU A 20 -4.39 -43.13 7.73
CA LEU A 20 -4.68 -41.72 7.92
C LEU A 20 -3.67 -41.20 8.95
N PRO A 21 -2.74 -40.31 8.62
CA PRO A 21 -2.21 -39.44 9.65
C PRO A 21 -3.43 -38.60 10.05
N ALA A 22 -4.02 -38.86 11.22
CA ALA A 22 -5.18 -38.14 11.74
C ALA A 22 -5.00 -36.60 11.73
N ASN A 23 -3.76 -36.15 11.49
CA ASN A 23 -3.28 -34.79 11.67
C ASN A 23 -2.83 -34.10 10.36
N ASP A 24 -2.89 -34.69 9.15
CA ASP A 24 -2.33 -34.00 7.95
C ASP A 24 -3.02 -32.65 7.66
N ASN A 25 -4.36 -32.62 7.65
CA ASN A 25 -5.10 -31.36 7.50
C ASN A 25 -4.94 -30.43 8.72
N VAL A 26 -4.72 -30.99 9.91
CA VAL A 26 -4.47 -30.21 11.13
C VAL A 26 -3.12 -29.50 11.04
N LEU A 27 -2.08 -30.16 10.53
CA LEU A 27 -0.76 -29.59 10.32
C LEU A 27 -0.77 -28.52 9.23
N ARG A 28 -1.51 -28.73 8.14
CA ARG A 28 -1.72 -27.69 7.10
C ARG A 28 -2.36 -26.44 7.70
N HIS A 29 -3.40 -26.61 8.52
CA HIS A 29 -4.02 -25.49 9.24
C HIS A 29 -3.05 -24.84 10.23
N ALA A 30 -2.28 -25.62 10.98
CA ALA A 30 -1.29 -25.11 11.93
C ALA A 30 -0.22 -24.24 11.24
N ILE A 31 0.18 -24.58 10.01
CA ILE A 31 1.10 -23.74 9.23
C ILE A 31 0.47 -22.41 8.82
N LEU A 32 -0.79 -22.43 8.39
CA LEU A 32 -1.49 -21.23 7.89
C LEU A 32 -1.84 -20.25 9.01
N ASP A 33 -2.15 -20.78 10.20
CA ASP A 33 -2.48 -19.99 11.39
C ASP A 33 -1.23 -19.67 12.24
N GLY A 34 -0.12 -20.37 12.00
CA GLY A 34 1.11 -20.28 12.76
C GLY A 34 2.07 -19.17 12.32
N LEU A 35 3.12 -18.98 13.12
CA LEU A 35 4.23 -18.10 12.81
C LEU A 35 5.35 -18.91 12.14
N VAL A 36 5.66 -18.59 10.89
CA VAL A 36 6.88 -19.04 10.24
C VAL A 36 8.04 -18.29 10.87
N ILE A 37 8.95 -19.04 11.51
CA ILE A 37 10.07 -18.51 12.29
C ILE A 37 11.09 -17.85 11.36
N SER A 38 11.38 -18.47 10.22
CA SER A 38 12.38 -17.99 9.28
C SER A 38 12.16 -18.55 7.87
N GLU A 39 12.58 -17.77 6.88
CA GLU A 39 12.64 -18.14 5.46
C GLU A 39 14.08 -18.21 4.92
N SER A 40 15.08 -18.01 5.78
CA SER A 40 16.50 -17.91 5.39
C SER A 40 17.40 -18.88 6.13
N THR A 41 16.86 -19.66 7.07
CA THR A 41 17.62 -20.67 7.82
C THR A 41 17.90 -21.86 6.91
N ASP A 42 19.18 -22.21 6.76
CA ASP A 42 19.69 -23.27 5.88
C ASP A 42 20.14 -24.53 6.63
N ALA A 43 20.19 -24.50 7.97
CA ALA A 43 20.54 -25.65 8.80
C ALA A 43 19.35 -26.09 9.65
N GLN A 44 19.03 -27.39 9.58
CA GLN A 44 18.01 -28.01 10.42
C GLN A 44 18.31 -27.77 11.91
N PRO A 45 17.35 -27.23 12.69
CA PRO A 45 17.50 -27.06 14.13
C PRO A 45 17.80 -28.39 14.84
N GLY A 46 18.76 -28.36 15.77
CA GLY A 46 19.11 -29.54 16.58
C GLY A 46 18.12 -29.86 17.70
N SER A 47 17.33 -28.87 18.13
CA SER A 47 16.33 -28.99 19.20
C SER A 47 15.07 -28.19 18.86
N PRO A 48 14.33 -28.52 17.79
CA PRO A 48 13.09 -27.83 17.45
C PRO A 48 12.00 -28.08 18.48
N SER A 49 11.13 -27.09 18.65
CA SER A 49 9.89 -27.20 19.43
C SER A 49 8.76 -27.68 18.53
N ASP A 50 7.76 -28.33 19.13
CA ASP A 50 6.56 -28.77 18.40
C ASP A 50 5.86 -27.56 17.77
N TYR A 51 5.48 -27.69 16.50
CA TYR A 51 4.92 -26.64 15.64
C TYR A 51 5.87 -25.50 15.26
N ASP A 52 7.18 -25.70 15.37
CA ASP A 52 8.15 -24.80 14.72
C ASP A 52 7.99 -24.87 13.19
N ILE A 53 7.81 -23.72 12.54
CA ILE A 53 7.56 -23.63 11.10
C ILE A 53 8.67 -22.83 10.41
N TYR A 54 9.16 -23.32 9.28
CA TYR A 54 10.19 -22.69 8.45
C TYR A 54 9.81 -22.76 6.96
N ILE A 55 10.28 -21.79 6.19
CA ILE A 55 10.29 -21.88 4.71
C ILE A 55 11.68 -22.37 4.30
N MET A 56 11.73 -23.42 3.50
CA MET A 56 12.97 -24.04 3.04
C MET A 56 13.70 -23.16 2.02
N THR A 57 15.01 -23.07 2.19
CA THR A 57 15.91 -22.43 1.24
C THR A 57 16.43 -23.45 0.24
N GLY A 58 16.90 -23.01 -0.94
CA GLY A 58 17.55 -23.91 -1.91
C GLY A 58 18.84 -24.58 -1.43
N SER A 59 19.32 -24.23 -0.23
CA SER A 59 20.53 -24.75 0.40
C SER A 59 20.24 -25.48 1.72
N ALA A 60 19.01 -25.90 1.97
CA ALA A 60 18.63 -26.54 3.23
C ALA A 60 19.47 -27.81 3.52
N THR A 61 19.99 -27.92 4.75
CA THR A 61 20.86 -29.00 5.22
C THR A 61 20.30 -29.65 6.48
N GLY A 62 20.65 -30.92 6.70
CA GLY A 62 20.17 -31.71 7.83
C GLY A 62 19.57 -33.04 7.39
N ALA A 63 19.32 -33.93 8.35
CA ALA A 63 18.89 -35.30 8.07
C ALA A 63 17.53 -35.36 7.34
N GLN A 64 16.63 -34.42 7.62
CA GLN A 64 15.31 -34.33 6.96
C GLN A 64 15.23 -33.15 6.00
N TRP A 65 15.76 -31.98 6.39
CA TRP A 65 15.65 -30.76 5.60
C TRP A 65 16.31 -30.86 4.21
N SER A 66 17.38 -31.65 4.08
CA SER A 66 18.03 -31.88 2.78
C SER A 66 17.17 -32.66 1.77
N THR A 67 16.04 -33.20 2.19
CA THR A 67 15.08 -33.92 1.33
C THR A 67 13.92 -33.06 0.86
N PHE A 68 13.79 -31.83 1.38
CA PHE A 68 12.71 -30.91 1.04
C PHE A 68 13.11 -30.01 -0.13
N ASP A 69 12.10 -29.58 -0.87
CA ASP A 69 12.29 -28.72 -2.04
C ASP A 69 12.36 -27.24 -1.58
N GLU A 70 13.01 -26.38 -2.37
CA GLU A 70 13.06 -24.95 -2.08
C GLU A 70 11.64 -24.36 -1.99
N PHE A 71 11.43 -23.46 -1.03
CA PHE A 71 10.16 -22.83 -0.68
C PHE A 71 9.10 -23.72 -0.03
N ASP A 72 9.40 -24.99 0.24
CA ASP A 72 8.52 -25.83 1.04
C ASP A 72 8.31 -25.23 2.43
N LEU A 73 7.07 -25.32 2.93
CA LEU A 73 6.72 -25.00 4.31
C LEU A 73 6.95 -26.24 5.17
N ALA A 74 8.03 -26.24 5.96
CA ALA A 74 8.37 -27.31 6.88
C ALA A 74 7.83 -27.00 8.28
N ILE A 75 7.15 -27.98 8.88
CA ILE A 75 6.68 -27.95 10.26
C ILE A 75 7.27 -29.13 11.03
N TYR A 76 7.73 -28.88 12.26
CA TYR A 76 8.12 -29.95 13.18
C TYR A 76 6.91 -30.40 13.99
N ALA A 77 6.59 -31.69 13.94
CA ALA A 77 5.52 -32.27 14.73
C ALA A 77 5.88 -33.68 15.19
N GLU A 78 5.60 -34.00 16.46
CA GLU A 78 5.72 -35.35 17.00
C GLU A 78 7.11 -36.00 16.78
N GLY A 79 8.17 -35.20 16.80
CA GLY A 79 9.54 -35.69 16.62
C GLY A 79 10.04 -35.73 15.17
N THR A 80 9.24 -35.30 14.19
CA THR A 80 9.55 -35.42 12.76
C THR A 80 9.26 -34.11 12.02
N TRP A 81 10.13 -33.73 11.09
CA TRP A 81 9.84 -32.67 10.12
C TRP A 81 8.94 -33.16 8.97
N ILE A 82 7.90 -32.39 8.68
CA ILE A 82 6.95 -32.62 7.58
C ILE A 82 6.94 -31.35 6.72
N ALA A 83 6.96 -31.51 5.39
CA ALA A 83 7.01 -30.39 4.44
C ALA A 83 5.83 -30.39 3.47
N TYR A 84 5.38 -29.19 3.10
CA TYR A 84 4.32 -28.96 2.14
C TYR A 84 4.72 -27.94 1.08
N ALA A 85 4.45 -28.25 -0.18
CA ALA A 85 4.73 -27.37 -1.30
C ALA A 85 3.76 -26.18 -1.32
N PRO A 86 4.22 -24.95 -1.58
CA PRO A 86 3.35 -23.78 -1.61
C PRO A 86 2.40 -23.81 -2.81
N SER A 87 1.16 -23.34 -2.60
CA SER A 87 0.18 -23.13 -3.68
C SER A 87 -0.10 -21.64 -3.88
N LEU A 88 -0.42 -21.26 -5.12
CA LEU A 88 -0.60 -19.87 -5.52
C LEU A 88 -1.60 -19.15 -4.60
N GLY A 89 -1.20 -18.00 -4.07
CA GLY A 89 -2.07 -17.15 -3.25
C GLY A 89 -2.12 -17.52 -1.76
N ILE A 90 -1.46 -18.59 -1.32
CA ILE A 90 -1.31 -18.91 0.11
C ILE A 90 -0.59 -17.76 0.81
N ARG A 91 -1.09 -17.40 2.00
CA ARG A 91 -0.48 -16.40 2.87
C ARG A 91 0.00 -17.06 4.15
N VAL A 92 1.17 -16.64 4.60
CA VAL A 92 1.81 -17.11 5.83
C VAL A 92 2.42 -15.92 6.56
N ASN A 93 2.45 -15.97 7.88
CA ASN A 93 3.07 -14.96 8.69
C ASN A 93 4.55 -15.31 8.92
N VAL A 94 5.47 -14.62 8.25
CA VAL A 94 6.92 -14.83 8.36
C VAL A 94 7.52 -13.80 9.30
N ALA A 95 7.94 -14.25 10.48
CA ALA A 95 8.55 -13.42 11.52
C ALA A 95 7.76 -12.12 11.81
N GLY A 96 6.42 -12.17 11.74
CA GLY A 96 5.53 -11.03 11.98
C GLY A 96 5.08 -10.28 10.71
N THR A 97 5.62 -10.63 9.54
CA THR A 97 5.25 -10.04 8.25
C THR A 97 4.37 -11.01 7.47
N LEU A 98 3.17 -10.57 7.07
CA LEU A 98 2.31 -11.39 6.22
C LEU A 98 2.91 -11.44 4.81
N LYS A 99 3.28 -12.63 4.35
CA LYS A 99 3.77 -12.87 2.99
C LYS A 99 2.80 -13.75 2.22
N GLN A 100 2.79 -13.58 0.90
CA GLN A 100 1.99 -14.35 -0.04
C GLN A 100 2.88 -15.07 -1.05
N TRP A 101 2.60 -16.34 -1.31
CA TRP A 101 3.22 -17.07 -2.41
C TRP A 101 2.68 -16.59 -3.76
N ASN A 102 3.57 -16.11 -4.63
CA ASN A 102 3.22 -15.59 -5.95
C ASN A 102 3.42 -16.58 -7.11
N GLY A 103 3.81 -17.82 -6.82
CA GLY A 103 4.15 -18.85 -7.81
C GLY A 103 5.65 -19.09 -7.99
N SER A 104 6.50 -18.18 -7.50
CA SER A 104 7.97 -18.32 -7.54
C SER A 104 8.68 -17.89 -6.26
N ALA A 105 8.06 -17.09 -5.39
CA ALA A 105 8.61 -16.63 -4.13
C ALA A 105 7.50 -16.20 -3.14
N TYR A 106 7.86 -16.10 -1.86
CA TYR A 106 7.07 -15.40 -0.84
C TYR A 106 7.37 -13.90 -0.89
N VAL A 107 6.36 -13.11 -1.26
CA VAL A 107 6.44 -11.65 -1.32
C VAL A 107 5.55 -11.02 -0.25
N ASP A 108 5.81 -9.79 0.17
CA ASP A 108 4.97 -9.11 1.14
C ASP A 108 3.52 -9.04 0.64
N ALA A 109 2.59 -9.51 1.47
CA ALA A 109 1.18 -9.38 1.18
C ALA A 109 0.79 -7.91 1.36
N ALA A 110 0.12 -7.32 0.37
CA ALA A 110 -0.38 -5.96 0.49
C ALA A 110 -1.25 -5.85 1.75
N SER A 111 -0.79 -5.07 2.73
CA SER A 111 -1.62 -4.67 3.86
C SER A 111 -2.76 -3.81 3.31
N GLY A 112 -4.01 -4.18 3.60
CA GLY A 112 -5.15 -3.33 3.26
C GLY A 112 -4.89 -1.94 3.84
N GLY A 113 -4.74 -0.94 2.98
CA GLY A 113 -4.26 0.37 3.41
C GLY A 113 -5.21 1.02 4.40
N SER A 114 -4.78 1.18 5.65
CA SER A 114 -5.42 2.11 6.57
C SER A 114 -5.23 3.52 6.00
N ALA A 115 -6.31 4.21 5.67
CA ALA A 115 -6.25 5.60 5.21
C ALA A 115 -5.66 6.46 6.34
N SER A 116 -4.39 6.85 6.21
CA SER A 116 -3.80 7.88 7.07
C SER A 116 -4.52 9.21 6.83
N ALA A 117 -4.60 10.05 7.86
CA ALA A 117 -5.14 11.40 7.70
C ALA A 117 -4.37 12.14 6.59
N PRO A 118 -5.06 12.92 5.74
CA PRO A 118 -4.38 13.65 4.67
C PRO A 118 -3.43 14.68 5.26
N THR A 119 -2.21 14.74 4.71
CA THR A 119 -1.21 15.76 5.09
C THR A 119 -1.48 17.08 4.38
N VAL A 120 -1.23 18.21 5.06
CA VAL A 120 -1.26 19.54 4.45
C VAL A 120 0.15 19.95 4.05
N THR A 121 0.36 20.26 2.78
CA THR A 121 1.66 20.66 2.22
C THR A 121 1.74 22.17 2.03
N THR A 122 2.79 22.81 2.55
CA THR A 122 3.06 24.23 2.26
C THR A 122 3.71 24.35 0.88
N VAL A 123 3.17 25.20 0.03
CA VAL A 123 3.72 25.55 -1.29
C VAL A 123 3.97 27.05 -1.37
N SER A 124 4.97 27.45 -2.16
CA SER A 124 5.33 28.85 -2.39
C SER A 124 5.44 29.12 -3.88
N SER A 125 5.14 30.34 -4.29
CA SER A 125 5.41 30.77 -5.66
C SER A 125 6.87 31.18 -5.84
N SER A 126 7.34 31.12 -7.08
CA SER A 126 8.56 31.77 -7.51
C SER A 126 8.37 32.31 -8.93
N SER A 127 8.78 33.56 -9.14
CA SER A 127 8.69 34.23 -10.46
C SER A 127 7.27 34.18 -11.03
N GLY A 128 6.28 34.44 -10.17
CA GLY A 128 4.86 34.42 -10.50
C GLY A 128 4.24 33.04 -10.78
N THR A 129 4.97 31.95 -10.54
CA THR A 129 4.47 30.58 -10.74
C THR A 129 4.36 29.84 -9.41
N LEU A 130 3.21 29.23 -9.15
CA LEU A 130 3.00 28.29 -8.05
C LEU A 130 2.70 26.91 -8.63
N THR A 131 3.42 25.88 -8.18
CA THR A 131 3.25 24.50 -8.67
C THR A 131 2.65 23.61 -7.59
N ILE A 132 1.58 22.90 -7.94
CA ILE A 132 0.97 21.86 -7.11
C ILE A 132 1.48 20.49 -7.57
N ASP A 133 2.06 19.73 -6.64
CA ASP A 133 2.50 18.36 -6.87
C ASP A 133 1.48 17.35 -6.31
N LEU A 134 0.92 16.52 -7.19
CA LEU A 134 -0.10 15.51 -6.86
C LEU A 134 0.46 14.11 -6.67
N GLN A 135 1.79 13.95 -6.53
CA GLN A 135 2.42 12.64 -6.33
C GLN A 135 1.80 11.86 -5.16
N GLY A 136 1.47 10.59 -5.41
CA GLY A 136 1.10 9.63 -4.37
C GLY A 136 -0.29 9.84 -3.76
N GLY A 137 -1.22 10.52 -4.42
CA GLY A 137 -2.61 10.56 -3.95
C GLY A 137 -3.59 11.23 -4.91
N THR A 138 -4.86 10.84 -4.84
CA THR A 138 -5.95 11.40 -5.65
C THR A 138 -6.60 12.62 -4.99
N ARG A 139 -6.39 12.86 -3.68
CA ARG A 139 -6.86 14.06 -2.98
C ARG A 139 -5.74 14.64 -2.11
N LYS A 140 -5.46 15.94 -2.25
CA LYS A 140 -4.35 16.63 -1.56
C LYS A 140 -4.79 17.97 -0.97
N PHE A 141 -4.10 18.42 0.08
CA PHE A 141 -4.36 19.69 0.75
C PHE A 141 -3.08 20.53 0.76
N PHE A 142 -3.20 21.80 0.39
CA PHE A 142 -2.11 22.73 0.26
C PHE A 142 -2.41 24.05 0.97
N LYS A 143 -1.35 24.73 1.39
CA LYS A 143 -1.44 26.12 1.85
C LYS A 143 -0.31 26.96 1.27
N THR A 144 -0.57 28.24 1.04
CA THR A 144 0.43 29.19 0.56
C THR A 144 0.18 30.58 1.16
N THR A 145 1.25 31.34 1.37
CA THR A 145 1.18 32.77 1.66
C THR A 145 1.77 33.52 0.47
N LEU A 146 1.02 34.41 -0.12
CA LEU A 146 1.42 35.13 -1.33
C LEU A 146 2.45 36.21 -1.00
N THR A 147 3.67 36.05 -1.49
CA THR A 147 4.75 37.06 -1.38
C THR A 147 4.92 37.87 -2.67
N GLU A 148 4.26 37.45 -3.76
CA GLU A 148 4.27 38.06 -5.08
C GLU A 148 2.91 37.83 -5.76
N ASN A 149 2.71 38.44 -6.93
CA ASN A 149 1.57 38.13 -7.77
C ASN A 149 1.80 36.79 -8.47
N VAL A 150 0.85 35.86 -8.34
CA VAL A 150 0.89 34.57 -9.03
C VAL A 150 0.10 34.70 -10.32
N SER A 151 0.79 34.63 -11.46
CA SER A 151 0.19 34.64 -12.79
C SER A 151 -0.04 33.24 -13.35
N THR A 152 0.63 32.23 -12.78
CA THR A 152 0.57 30.85 -13.25
C THR A 152 0.40 29.88 -12.09
N LEU A 153 -0.69 29.11 -12.12
CA LEU A 153 -0.84 27.89 -11.32
C LEU A 153 -0.53 26.68 -12.22
N ALA A 154 0.53 25.95 -11.89
CA ALA A 154 0.98 24.76 -12.60
C ALA A 154 0.76 23.49 -11.78
N PHE A 155 0.73 22.34 -12.46
CA PHE A 155 0.55 21.02 -11.85
C PHE A 155 1.64 20.06 -12.31
N SER A 156 2.11 19.20 -11.40
CA SER A 156 3.01 18.09 -11.71
C SER A 156 2.48 16.79 -11.12
N ASN A 157 2.93 15.66 -11.68
CA ASN A 157 2.60 14.31 -11.22
C ASN A 157 1.09 14.03 -11.10
N LEU A 158 0.32 14.48 -12.10
CA LEU A 158 -1.09 14.14 -12.21
C LEU A 158 -1.29 12.62 -12.31
N PRO A 159 -2.35 12.06 -11.68
CA PRO A 159 -2.73 10.67 -11.87
C PRO A 159 -2.92 10.32 -13.35
N ALA A 160 -2.69 9.06 -13.72
CA ALA A 160 -2.91 8.58 -15.07
C ALA A 160 -4.36 8.77 -15.53
N ALA A 161 -4.61 8.74 -16.84
CA ALA A 161 -5.95 8.86 -17.39
C ALA A 161 -6.87 7.76 -16.82
N GLY A 162 -8.13 8.11 -16.54
CA GLY A 162 -9.09 7.22 -15.87
C GLY A 162 -9.13 7.36 -14.35
N PHE A 163 -8.22 8.13 -13.74
CA PHE A 163 -8.26 8.47 -12.33
C PHE A 163 -8.64 9.94 -12.12
N ALA A 164 -9.43 10.20 -11.07
CA ALA A 164 -9.72 11.55 -10.62
C ALA A 164 -8.56 12.14 -9.81
N ALA A 165 -8.45 13.46 -9.81
CA ALA A 165 -7.57 14.20 -8.91
C ALA A 165 -8.32 15.39 -8.30
N GLU A 166 -8.09 15.60 -7.01
CA GLU A 166 -8.68 16.65 -6.20
C GLU A 166 -7.58 17.38 -5.43
N TYR A 167 -7.69 18.70 -5.33
CA TYR A 167 -6.87 19.48 -4.42
C TYR A 167 -7.70 20.53 -3.70
N GLU A 168 -7.24 20.88 -2.49
CA GLU A 168 -7.67 22.06 -1.76
C GLU A 168 -6.45 22.95 -1.54
N LEU A 169 -6.55 24.24 -1.86
CA LEU A 169 -5.48 25.22 -1.70
C LEU A 169 -6.00 26.37 -0.83
N HIS A 170 -5.37 26.58 0.31
CA HIS A 170 -5.60 27.73 1.18
C HIS A 170 -4.60 28.83 0.79
N ILE A 171 -5.11 29.93 0.27
CA ILE A 171 -4.34 31.07 -0.23
C ILE A 171 -4.45 32.20 0.78
N THR A 172 -3.35 32.56 1.43
CA THR A 172 -3.29 33.66 2.40
C THR A 172 -2.56 34.86 1.79
N GLN A 173 -3.14 36.06 1.91
CA GLN A 173 -2.44 37.31 1.58
C GLN A 173 -1.26 37.56 2.54
N ASP A 174 -0.21 38.22 2.07
CA ASP A 174 0.82 38.74 2.99
C ASP A 174 0.26 39.82 3.93
N GLY A 175 1.12 40.36 4.80
CA GLY A 175 0.76 41.45 5.70
C GLY A 175 0.41 42.77 5.01
N THR A 176 0.61 42.90 3.69
CA THR A 176 0.24 44.09 2.92
C THR A 176 -1.10 43.89 2.21
N GLY A 177 -1.34 42.70 1.69
CA GLY A 177 -2.49 42.40 0.85
C GLY A 177 -2.29 42.84 -0.60
N SER A 178 -3.39 42.83 -1.36
CA SER A 178 -3.47 43.23 -2.77
C SER A 178 -2.66 42.38 -3.76
N ARG A 179 -2.17 41.20 -3.35
CA ARG A 179 -1.58 40.23 -4.28
C ARG A 179 -2.67 39.62 -5.14
N THR A 180 -2.36 39.36 -6.40
CA THR A 180 -3.26 38.68 -7.34
C THR A 180 -2.89 37.22 -7.49
N PHE A 181 -3.88 36.37 -7.70
CA PHE A 181 -3.71 34.96 -8.04
C PHE A 181 -4.55 34.62 -9.27
N ALA A 182 -3.90 34.26 -10.37
CA ALA A 182 -4.56 33.92 -11.62
C ALA A 182 -4.94 32.44 -11.64
N ILE A 183 -6.24 32.18 -11.72
CA ILE A 183 -6.78 30.84 -11.92
C ILE A 183 -6.65 30.45 -13.41
N PRO A 184 -6.07 29.29 -13.76
CA PRO A 184 -5.91 28.88 -15.16
C PRO A 184 -7.26 28.73 -15.89
N ALA A 185 -7.28 28.99 -17.20
CA ALA A 185 -8.51 28.88 -18.00
C ALA A 185 -9.13 27.46 -18.04
N SER A 186 -8.36 26.41 -17.71
CA SER A 186 -8.84 25.04 -17.52
C SER A 186 -9.77 24.89 -16.32
N HIS A 187 -9.76 25.82 -15.39
CA HIS A 187 -10.61 25.82 -14.20
C HIS A 187 -11.94 26.51 -14.50
N LYS A 188 -13.02 25.79 -14.26
CA LYS A 188 -14.40 26.21 -14.47
C LYS A 188 -15.06 26.35 -13.10
N ALA A 189 -15.50 27.56 -12.79
CA ALA A 189 -16.19 27.86 -11.54
C ALA A 189 -17.51 27.08 -11.47
N LEU A 190 -17.79 26.51 -10.30
CA LEU A 190 -19.11 26.03 -9.95
C LEU A 190 -20.01 27.22 -9.60
N GLY A 191 -21.33 27.05 -9.71
CA GLY A 191 -22.28 28.13 -9.39
C GLY A 191 -22.08 28.66 -7.97
N GLY A 192 -22.02 29.99 -7.84
CA GLY A 192 -21.82 30.66 -6.55
C GLY A 192 -20.37 30.77 -6.08
N SER A 193 -19.40 30.29 -6.87
CA SER A 193 -17.97 30.43 -6.54
C SER A 193 -17.47 31.85 -6.83
N ASP A 194 -16.59 32.34 -5.96
CA ASP A 194 -15.78 33.51 -6.26
C ASP A 194 -14.87 33.25 -7.45
N THR A 195 -14.45 34.33 -8.13
CA THR A 195 -13.51 34.26 -9.27
C THR A 195 -12.22 35.05 -9.03
N ALA A 196 -12.10 35.67 -7.86
CA ALA A 196 -10.89 36.36 -7.40
C ALA A 196 -10.67 36.03 -5.92
N ILE A 197 -9.41 36.05 -5.49
CA ILE A 197 -9.06 35.88 -4.08
C ILE A 197 -9.36 37.16 -3.29
N ALA A 198 -9.51 37.03 -1.98
CA ALA A 198 -9.60 38.15 -1.06
C ALA A 198 -8.32 38.99 -1.11
N SER A 199 -8.45 40.32 -1.05
CA SER A 199 -7.33 41.26 -1.22
C SER A 199 -6.85 41.91 0.06
N ALA A 200 -7.57 41.78 1.17
CA ALA A 200 -7.17 42.37 2.44
C ALA A 200 -5.91 41.67 3.00
N ALA A 201 -5.10 42.40 3.76
CA ALA A 201 -3.93 41.84 4.42
C ALA A 201 -4.30 40.64 5.29
N ALA A 202 -3.52 39.57 5.23
CA ALA A 202 -3.75 38.29 5.91
C ALA A 202 -5.10 37.58 5.60
N ALA A 203 -5.90 38.09 4.66
CA ALA A 203 -7.14 37.41 4.26
C ALA A 203 -6.85 36.05 3.64
N VAL A 204 -7.75 35.10 3.87
CA VAL A 204 -7.62 33.72 3.38
C VAL A 204 -8.71 33.46 2.35
N THR A 205 -8.35 32.82 1.25
CA THR A 205 -9.27 32.26 0.27
C THR A 205 -9.04 30.76 0.17
N VAL A 206 -10.11 29.99 0.19
CA VAL A 206 -10.05 28.52 0.02
C VAL A 206 -10.51 28.19 -1.39
N LEU A 207 -9.66 27.48 -2.14
CA LEU A 207 -9.93 26.97 -3.47
C LEU A 207 -9.96 25.44 -3.43
N SER A 208 -11.10 24.84 -3.67
CA SER A 208 -11.25 23.38 -3.83
C SER A 208 -11.53 23.07 -5.29
N ALA A 209 -10.76 22.17 -5.90
CA ALA A 209 -10.95 21.81 -7.30
C ALA A 209 -10.76 20.31 -7.56
N ALA A 210 -11.47 19.82 -8.57
CA ALA A 210 -11.42 18.42 -9.00
C ALA A 210 -11.35 18.29 -10.53
N THR A 211 -10.61 17.30 -11.00
CA THR A 211 -10.55 16.87 -12.40
C THR A 211 -10.79 15.37 -12.51
N VAL A 212 -11.39 14.95 -13.62
CA VAL A 212 -11.61 13.54 -14.00
C VAL A 212 -11.02 13.22 -15.37
N ASP A 213 -10.31 14.18 -15.97
CA ASP A 213 -9.82 14.16 -17.35
C ASP A 213 -8.34 14.58 -17.41
N GLN A 214 -7.56 14.10 -16.42
CA GLN A 214 -6.11 14.33 -16.30
C GLN A 214 -5.73 15.82 -16.35
N GLY A 215 -6.53 16.68 -15.71
CA GLY A 215 -6.26 18.11 -15.60
C GLY A 215 -6.63 18.94 -16.83
N THR A 216 -7.30 18.35 -17.83
CA THR A 216 -7.82 19.08 -18.99
C THR A 216 -8.89 20.09 -18.55
N THR A 217 -9.78 19.67 -17.65
CA THR A 217 -10.80 20.51 -17.03
C THR A 217 -10.79 20.33 -15.51
N TRP A 218 -10.74 21.44 -14.79
CA TRP A 218 -10.94 21.47 -13.35
C TRP A 218 -12.28 22.12 -13.05
N ARG A 219 -13.10 21.50 -12.20
CA ARG A 219 -14.28 22.15 -11.61
C ARG A 219 -13.89 22.64 -10.23
N TYR A 220 -14.11 23.92 -9.95
CA TYR A 220 -13.69 24.49 -8.67
C TYR A 220 -14.81 25.23 -7.95
N ALA A 221 -14.75 25.19 -6.63
CA ALA A 221 -15.42 26.11 -5.73
C ALA A 221 -14.36 26.96 -5.03
N MET A 222 -14.62 28.26 -4.92
CA MET A 222 -13.72 29.20 -4.24
C MET A 222 -14.55 30.16 -3.41
N GLN A 223 -14.09 30.42 -2.18
CA GLN A 223 -14.70 31.38 -1.28
C GLN A 223 -13.63 32.03 -0.40
N GLU A 224 -13.80 33.31 -0.09
CA GLU A 224 -13.09 33.94 1.04
C GLU A 224 -13.51 33.33 2.39
N SER A 225 -12.53 33.15 3.28
CA SER A 225 -12.79 32.83 4.68
C SER A 225 -13.23 34.11 5.40
N ALA A 226 -14.29 33.98 6.19
CA ALA A 226 -14.71 35.01 7.14
C ALA A 226 -13.65 35.26 8.23
#